data_AF-A0A534XH78-F1
#
_entry.id   AF-A0A534XH78-F1
#
_cell.length_a   1.000
_cell.length_b   1.000
_cell.length_c   1.000
_cell.angle_alpha   90.00
_cell.angle_beta   90.00
_cell.angle_gamma   90.00
#
_symmetry.space_group_name_H-M   'P 1'
#
loop_
_entity.id
_entity.type
_entity.pdbx_description
1 polymer ?
#
loop_
_entity_poly.entity_id
_entity_poly.type
_entity_poly.pdbx_seq_one_letter_code
_entity_poly.pdbx_strand_id
1 'polypeptide(L)'
;MGRILLVVVSVALSVLAGVRGVDAAATRAEKCAVAKLKAANKKAAAKLRCHEKAVMEGKRVASNCLLAADDRFVVAFAKAELKGGCATTRDQAAVEDQVDRFVTGLLDTLTGGD
;
A
#
# COMPACT_ATOMS: atom_id res chain seq x y z
N MET A 1 -14.30 -39.85 -42.75
CA MET A 1 -13.35 -38.88 -42.18
C MET A 1 -14.01 -37.62 -41.60
N GLY A 2 -15.20 -37.17 -42.05
CA GLY A 2 -15.88 -35.98 -41.50
C GLY A 2 -16.71 -36.16 -40.21
N ARG A 3 -16.91 -37.39 -39.71
CA ARG A 3 -17.70 -37.66 -38.47
C ARG A 3 -16.85 -37.79 -37.21
N ILE A 4 -15.53 -37.94 -37.37
CA ILE A 4 -14.57 -38.00 -36.24
C ILE A 4 -14.19 -36.58 -35.80
N LEU A 5 -14.17 -35.60 -36.72
CA LEU A 5 -13.85 -34.20 -36.40
C LEU A 5 -14.91 -33.50 -35.53
N LEU A 6 -16.18 -33.94 -35.55
CA LEU A 6 -17.25 -33.30 -34.76
C LEU A 6 -17.26 -33.73 -33.28
N VAL A 7 -16.74 -34.92 -32.95
CA VAL A 7 -16.72 -35.42 -31.56
C VAL A 7 -15.54 -34.81 -30.79
N VAL A 8 -14.38 -34.62 -31.42
CA VAL A 8 -13.20 -33.99 -30.77
C VAL A 8 -13.40 -32.51 -30.45
N VAL A 9 -14.14 -31.76 -31.29
CA VAL A 9 -14.45 -30.34 -31.02
C VAL A 9 -15.45 -30.20 -29.86
N SER A 10 -16.25 -31.23 -29.59
CA SER A 10 -17.24 -31.23 -28.49
C SER A 10 -16.64 -31.60 -27.14
N VAL A 11 -15.60 -32.45 -27.10
CA VAL A 11 -14.91 -32.82 -25.83
C VAL A 11 -13.89 -31.78 -25.40
N ALA A 12 -13.35 -30.99 -26.33
CA ALA A 12 -12.36 -29.94 -26.01
C ALA A 12 -12.97 -28.70 -25.32
N LEU A 13 -14.31 -28.56 -25.29
CA LEU A 13 -15.00 -27.39 -24.75
C LEU A 13 -15.81 -27.70 -23.48
N SER A 14 -15.31 -28.58 -22.61
CA SER A 14 -16.01 -28.93 -21.35
C SER A 14 -15.13 -29.15 -20.12
N VAL A 15 -13.84 -28.79 -20.14
CA VAL A 15 -12.98 -28.78 -18.93
C VAL A 15 -12.42 -27.39 -18.64
N LEU A 16 -13.33 -26.42 -18.43
CA LEU A 16 -13.04 -25.18 -17.69
C LEU A 16 -14.04 -25.01 -16.53
N ALA A 17 -14.68 -26.10 -16.10
CA ALA A 17 -15.52 -26.12 -14.92
C ALA A 17 -14.63 -26.10 -13.65
N GLY A 18 -14.32 -24.88 -13.21
CA GLY A 18 -14.25 -24.57 -11.79
C GLY A 18 -12.93 -24.84 -11.07
N VAL A 19 -11.89 -24.07 -11.37
CA VAL A 19 -11.10 -23.51 -10.26
C VAL A 19 -11.82 -22.26 -9.82
N ARG A 20 -12.88 -22.43 -9.01
CA ARG A 20 -13.20 -21.37 -8.05
C ARG A 20 -12.01 -21.38 -7.11
N GLY A 21 -11.06 -20.49 -7.33
CA GLY A 21 -10.11 -20.15 -6.28
C GLY A 21 -10.96 -19.87 -5.06
N VAL A 22 -10.88 -20.72 -4.05
CA VAL A 22 -11.39 -20.36 -2.74
C VAL A 22 -10.51 -19.18 -2.38
N ASP A 23 -11.05 -17.96 -2.46
CA ASP A 23 -10.39 -16.77 -1.92
C ASP A 23 -10.18 -17.08 -0.44
N ALA A 24 -8.99 -17.59 -0.11
CA ALA A 24 -8.63 -17.91 1.25
C ALA A 24 -8.78 -16.59 2.02
N ALA A 25 -9.64 -16.60 3.04
CA ALA A 25 -9.85 -15.41 3.84
C ALA A 25 -8.50 -14.95 4.40
N ALA A 26 -8.15 -13.68 4.17
CA ALA A 26 -6.87 -13.14 4.61
C ALA A 26 -6.61 -13.47 6.08
N THR A 27 -5.42 -14.01 6.33
CA THR A 27 -4.87 -14.32 7.65
C THR A 27 -4.81 -13.05 8.51
N ARG A 28 -4.66 -13.23 9.83
CA ARG A 28 -4.48 -12.09 10.75
C ARG A 28 -3.20 -11.30 10.42
N ALA A 29 -2.14 -12.00 10.00
CA ALA A 29 -0.88 -11.39 9.57
C ALA A 29 -1.07 -10.48 8.37
N GLU A 30 -1.74 -10.97 7.32
CA GLU A 30 -2.03 -10.18 6.12
C GLU A 30 -2.92 -8.98 6.44
N LYS A 31 -3.94 -9.14 7.29
CA LYS A 31 -4.80 -8.04 7.73
C LYS A 31 -4.02 -6.96 8.50
N CYS A 32 -3.10 -7.35 9.38
CA CYS A 32 -2.23 -6.39 10.05
C CYS A 32 -1.27 -5.70 9.05
N ALA A 33 -0.65 -6.44 8.14
CA ALA A 33 0.22 -5.89 7.11
C ALA A 33 -0.52 -4.85 6.26
N VAL A 34 -1.76 -5.13 5.84
CA VAL A 34 -2.62 -4.16 5.14
C VAL A 34 -2.88 -2.92 5.98
N ALA A 35 -3.12 -3.06 7.30
CA ALA A 35 -3.32 -1.91 8.17
C ALA A 35 -2.05 -1.04 8.32
N LYS A 36 -0.87 -1.66 8.44
CA LYS A 36 0.43 -0.97 8.46
C LYS A 36 0.71 -0.26 7.13
N LEU A 37 0.50 -0.94 6.00
CA LEU A 37 0.61 -0.35 4.65
C LEU A 37 -0.34 0.84 4.48
N LYS A 38 -1.57 0.74 4.98
CA LYS A 38 -2.53 1.85 4.92
C LYS A 38 -2.08 3.04 5.78
N ALA A 39 -1.43 2.81 6.92
CA ALA A 39 -0.84 3.88 7.72
C ALA A 39 0.32 4.55 6.97
N ALA A 40 1.24 3.76 6.42
CA ALA A 40 2.38 4.25 5.62
C ALA A 40 1.92 5.07 4.40
N ASN A 41 0.99 4.54 3.60
CA ASN A 41 0.44 5.25 2.44
C ASN A 41 -0.21 6.58 2.83
N LYS A 42 -0.94 6.62 3.96
CA LYS A 42 -1.55 7.86 4.45
C LYS A 42 -0.51 8.89 4.89
N LYS A 43 0.58 8.46 5.53
CA LYS A 43 1.70 9.35 5.89
C LYS A 43 2.33 9.95 4.64
N ALA A 44 2.71 9.12 3.67
CA ALA A 44 3.29 9.57 2.41
C ALA A 44 2.38 10.56 1.69
N ALA A 45 1.11 10.21 1.50
CA ALA A 45 0.13 11.08 0.85
C ALA A 45 -0.08 12.40 1.60
N ALA A 46 -0.13 12.38 2.93
CA ALA A 46 -0.29 13.60 3.72
C ALA A 46 0.94 14.51 3.60
N LYS A 47 2.16 13.98 3.70
CA LYS A 47 3.38 14.77 3.51
C LYS A 47 3.45 15.36 2.11
N LEU A 48 3.23 14.56 1.07
CA LEU A 48 3.23 15.04 -0.32
C LEU A 48 2.20 16.15 -0.53
N ARG A 49 1.00 16.06 0.06
CA ARG A 49 0.00 17.14 0.03
C ARG A 49 0.46 18.42 0.74
N CYS A 50 1.21 18.30 1.84
CA CYS A 50 1.81 19.46 2.49
C CYS A 50 2.79 20.17 1.55
N HIS A 51 3.63 19.42 0.84
CA HIS A 51 4.59 19.95 -0.13
C HIS A 51 3.88 20.53 -1.36
N GLU A 52 2.91 19.82 -1.93
CA GLU A 52 2.07 20.29 -3.03
C GLU A 52 1.46 21.67 -2.72
N LYS A 53 0.83 21.79 -1.54
CA LYS A 53 0.25 23.06 -1.09
C LYS A 53 1.30 24.17 -0.96
N ALA A 54 2.48 23.85 -0.43
CA ALA A 54 3.56 24.82 -0.29
C ALA A 54 4.05 25.33 -1.65
N VAL A 55 4.20 24.43 -2.63
CA VAL A 55 4.57 24.77 -4.01
C VAL A 55 3.49 25.65 -4.67
N MET A 56 2.22 25.26 -4.58
CA MET A 56 1.12 26.05 -5.15
C MET A 56 1.02 27.46 -4.57
N GLU A 57 1.30 27.62 -3.28
CA GLU A 57 1.24 28.92 -2.60
C GLU A 57 2.55 29.73 -2.71
N GLY A 58 3.62 29.15 -3.27
CA GLY A 58 4.95 29.78 -3.31
C GLY A 58 5.57 29.97 -1.93
N LYS A 59 5.24 29.11 -0.96
CA LYS A 59 5.68 29.20 0.44
C LYS A 59 6.55 28.02 0.84
N ARG A 60 7.17 28.14 2.01
CA ARG A 60 7.81 26.99 2.68
C ARG A 60 6.74 26.04 3.21
N VAL A 61 7.06 24.74 3.24
CA VAL A 61 6.18 23.73 3.83
C VAL A 61 5.96 24.04 5.32
N ALA A 62 4.71 23.99 5.75
CA ALA A 62 4.37 24.26 7.14
C ALA A 62 4.73 23.06 8.03
N SER A 63 5.54 23.29 9.06
CA SER A 63 6.02 22.23 9.97
C SER A 63 4.86 21.47 10.65
N ASN A 64 3.81 22.18 11.06
CA ASN A 64 2.62 21.58 11.65
C ASN A 64 1.87 20.63 10.69
N CYS A 65 1.97 20.84 9.38
CA CYS A 65 1.38 19.93 8.39
C CYS A 65 2.12 18.60 8.36
N LEU A 66 3.46 18.64 8.40
CA LEU A 66 4.31 17.45 8.44
C LEU A 66 4.14 16.69 9.76
N LEU A 67 4.18 17.40 10.89
CA LEU A 67 3.97 16.81 12.22
C LEU A 67 2.60 16.13 12.34
N ALA A 68 1.55 16.74 11.78
CA ALA A 68 0.22 16.11 11.77
C ALA A 68 0.18 14.81 10.94
N ALA A 69 1.02 14.68 9.91
CA ALA A 69 1.15 13.43 9.17
C ALA A 69 1.86 12.35 10.01
N ASP A 70 2.90 12.74 10.74
CA ASP A 70 3.69 11.87 11.62
C ASP A 70 2.86 11.35 12.78
N ASP A 71 2.17 12.25 13.51
CA ASP A 71 1.31 11.87 14.64
C ASP A 71 0.21 10.87 14.23
N ARG A 72 -0.43 11.11 13.08
CA ARG A 72 -1.47 10.22 12.54
C ARG A 72 -0.92 8.85 12.16
N PHE A 73 0.30 8.82 11.63
CA PHE A 73 0.99 7.58 11.30
C PHE A 73 1.28 6.76 12.56
N VAL A 74 1.94 7.37 13.56
CA VAL A 74 2.29 6.70 14.82
C VAL A 74 1.05 6.08 15.46
N VAL A 75 -0.03 6.85 15.57
CA VAL A 75 -1.29 6.36 16.16
C VAL A 75 -1.90 5.22 15.34
N ALA A 76 -1.93 5.33 14.01
CA ALA A 76 -2.51 4.30 13.14
C ALA A 76 -1.69 3.00 13.14
N PHE A 77 -0.37 3.11 13.16
CA PHE A 77 0.55 1.99 13.18
C PHE A 77 0.49 1.24 14.52
N ALA A 78 0.56 1.96 15.64
CA ALA A 78 0.37 1.39 16.97
C ALA A 78 -0.99 0.68 17.09
N LYS A 79 -2.07 1.25 16.55
CA LYS A 79 -3.38 0.59 16.50
C LYS A 79 -3.39 -0.69 15.67
N ALA A 80 -2.60 -0.78 14.61
CA ALA A 80 -2.46 -2.00 13.82
C ALA A 80 -1.78 -3.11 14.65
N GLU A 81 -0.71 -2.77 15.36
CA GLU A 81 0.01 -3.74 16.21
C GLU A 81 -0.79 -4.17 17.44
N LEU A 82 -1.48 -3.23 18.10
CA LEU A 82 -2.32 -3.50 19.27
C LEU A 82 -3.48 -4.47 18.97
N LYS A 83 -3.98 -4.50 17.73
CA LYS A 83 -4.98 -5.49 17.31
C LYS A 83 -4.41 -6.93 17.28
N GLY A 84 -3.09 -7.07 17.22
CA GLY A 84 -2.39 -8.35 17.25
C GLY A 84 -2.45 -9.14 15.93
N GLY A 85 -1.71 -10.24 15.92
CA GLY A 85 -1.63 -11.16 14.77
C GLY A 85 -0.71 -10.71 13.65
N CYS A 86 0.05 -9.62 13.84
CA CYS A 86 1.06 -9.14 12.90
C CYS A 86 2.22 -10.13 12.78
N ALA A 87 2.76 -10.29 11.57
CA ALA A 87 3.98 -11.08 11.34
C ALA A 87 5.22 -10.44 12.00
N THR A 88 5.24 -9.10 12.06
CA THR A 88 6.29 -8.28 12.68
C THR A 88 5.67 -7.27 13.63
N THR A 89 6.40 -6.89 14.69
CA THR A 89 6.01 -5.82 15.62
C THR A 89 7.18 -4.91 15.95
N ARG A 90 6.92 -3.69 16.44
CA ARG A 90 7.93 -2.66 16.79
C ARG A 90 8.79 -2.21 15.61
N ASP A 91 8.29 -2.33 14.40
CA ASP A 91 8.93 -1.89 13.15
C ASP A 91 8.46 -0.50 12.70
N GLN A 92 7.66 0.20 13.52
CA GLN A 92 7.11 1.52 13.22
C GLN A 92 8.18 2.52 12.76
N ALA A 93 9.26 2.68 13.52
CA ALA A 93 10.31 3.65 13.23
C ALA A 93 11.05 3.35 11.90
N ALA A 94 11.24 2.07 11.58
CA ALA A 94 11.87 1.67 10.32
C ALA A 94 10.95 1.96 9.12
N VAL A 95 9.65 1.68 9.25
CA VAL A 95 8.67 1.99 8.20
C VAL A 95 8.50 3.50 8.02
N GLU A 96 8.47 4.25 9.13
CA GLU A 96 8.44 5.71 9.14
C GLU A 96 9.58 6.32 8.35
N ASP A 97 10.80 5.92 8.68
CA ASP A 97 12.04 6.36 8.03
C ASP A 97 12.04 6.00 6.53
N GLN A 98 11.55 4.82 6.15
CA GLN A 98 11.42 4.45 4.73
C GLN A 98 10.40 5.31 3.98
N VAL A 99 9.26 5.63 4.59
CA VAL A 99 8.27 6.54 4.01
C VAL A 99 8.85 7.95 3.86
N ASP A 100 9.60 8.41 4.86
CA ASP A 100 10.19 9.75 4.82
C ASP A 100 11.28 9.87 3.75
N ARG A 101 12.14 8.86 3.60
CA ARG A 101 13.08 8.79 2.47
C ARG A 101 12.38 8.78 1.11
N PHE A 102 11.28 8.04 0.97
CA PHE A 102 10.49 8.04 -0.27
C PHE A 102 9.97 9.44 -0.60
N VAL A 103 9.39 10.14 0.38
CA VAL A 103 8.87 11.50 0.17
C VAL A 103 10.01 12.45 -0.21
N THR A 104 11.12 12.43 0.51
CA THR A 104 12.29 13.28 0.23
C THR A 104 12.86 13.01 -1.16
N GLY A 105 13.14 11.75 -1.51
CA GLY A 105 13.73 11.43 -2.81
C GLY A 105 12.81 11.78 -4.00
N LEU A 106 11.49 11.67 -3.83
CA LEU A 106 10.55 12.15 -4.83
C LEU A 106 10.59 13.67 -4.98
N LEU A 107 10.67 14.42 -3.88
CA LEU A 107 10.80 15.87 -3.93
C LEU A 107 12.11 16.29 -4.60
N ASP A 108 13.22 15.67 -4.23
CA ASP A 108 14.53 15.96 -4.80
C ASP A 108 14.51 15.76 -6.33
N THR A 109 13.93 14.65 -6.80
CA THR A 109 13.75 14.38 -8.24
C THR A 109 12.93 15.47 -8.94
N LEU A 110 11.87 15.97 -8.30
CA LEU A 110 10.96 16.95 -8.89
C LEU A 110 11.47 18.39 -8.83
N THR A 111 12.33 18.71 -7.86
CA THR A 111 12.88 20.06 -7.66
C THR A 111 14.30 20.23 -8.16
N GLY A 112 14.90 19.18 -8.74
CA GLY A 112 16.29 19.20 -9.19
C GLY A 112 17.28 19.26 -8.02
N GLY A 113 16.96 18.56 -6.93
CA GLY A 113 17.85 18.39 -5.79
C GLY A 113 18.94 17.38 -6.10
N ASP A 114 19.86 17.76 -7.00
CA ASP A 114 21.22 17.25 -7.17
C ASP A 114 22.14 18.42 -7.56
#